data_AF-A0A090QWP9-F1
#
_entry.id   AF-A0A090QWP9-F1
#
_cell.length_a   1.000
_cell.length_b   1.000
_cell.length_c   1.000
_cell.angle_alpha   90.00
_cell.angle_beta   90.00
_cell.angle_gamma   90.00
#
_symmetry.space_group_name_H-M   'P 1'
#
loop_
_entity.id
_entity.type
_entity.pdbx_description
1 polymer ?
#
loop_
_entity_poly.entity_id
_entity_poly.type
_entity_poly.pdbx_seq_one_letter_code
_entity_poly.pdbx_strand_id
1 'polypeptide(L)'
;MPWPSTRKQQTREKIVRSAITLFAQHGFHRVAITDVMKHAQLTHGAFYSHFDSKMALYQTAVSEAITHSPIATQLQSTTTSLTLNDIVTTYLSPPHIEQTISPCPLAAFATDVTTQNPTIQHCYTQVFKGMVALLEAHMANHDGEQSCAQQKDDQPNTIEQQEARQPKEGKKDNAASADALALAAMMIGGVVIARTLTDPALVHQLTAACQHHASTLTTHD
;
A
#
# COMPACT_ATOMS: atom_id res chain seq x y z
N MET A 1 -6.54 27.48 30.79
CA MET A 1 -6.07 27.34 29.39
C MET A 1 -6.05 25.86 29.02
N PRO A 2 -6.78 25.39 28.00
CA PRO A 2 -6.85 23.96 27.69
C PRO A 2 -6.02 23.63 26.44
N TRP A 3 -4.78 23.14 26.57
CA TRP A 3 -4.14 22.32 25.52
C TRP A 3 -3.14 21.28 26.08
N PRO A 4 -3.63 20.14 26.63
CA PRO A 4 -2.84 18.92 26.85
C PRO A 4 -2.94 17.91 25.67
N SER A 5 -3.91 18.07 24.76
CA SER A 5 -4.26 17.06 23.74
C SER A 5 -3.20 16.93 22.64
N THR A 6 -2.68 18.04 22.13
CA THR A 6 -1.74 18.03 20.99
C THR A 6 -0.41 17.35 21.34
N ARG A 7 0.15 17.60 22.54
CA ARG A 7 1.41 16.98 22.97
C ARG A 7 1.24 15.48 23.22
N LYS A 8 0.13 15.08 23.86
CA LYS A 8 -0.17 13.65 24.10
C LYS A 8 -0.33 12.90 22.78
N GLN A 9 -1.00 13.52 21.80
CA GLN A 9 -1.18 12.95 20.47
C GLN A 9 0.14 12.84 19.70
N GLN A 10 0.96 13.90 19.68
CA GLN A 10 2.28 13.88 19.04
C GLN A 10 3.21 12.80 19.62
N THR A 11 3.19 12.60 20.93
CA THR A 11 3.96 11.52 21.57
C THR A 11 3.45 10.15 21.13
N ARG A 12 2.13 9.95 21.11
CA ARG A 12 1.52 8.71 20.63
C ARG A 12 1.93 8.41 19.18
N GLU A 13 1.86 9.40 18.29
CA GLU A 13 2.27 9.29 16.89
C GLU A 13 3.75 8.92 16.73
N LYS A 14 4.65 9.51 17.55
CA LYS A 14 6.08 9.14 17.55
C LYS A 14 6.32 7.69 17.95
N ILE A 15 5.60 7.20 18.96
CA ILE A 15 5.66 5.80 19.39
C ILE A 15 5.18 4.89 18.25
N VAL A 16 4.03 5.20 17.64
CA VAL A 16 3.48 4.43 16.51
C VAL A 16 4.43 4.39 15.33
N ARG A 17 4.99 5.54 14.90
CA ARG A 17 5.93 5.59 13.77
C ARG A 17 7.20 4.76 14.02
N SER A 18 7.71 4.81 15.24
CA SER A 18 8.86 3.98 15.66
C SER A 18 8.50 2.50 15.67
N ALA A 19 7.30 2.16 16.13
CA ALA A 19 6.78 0.80 16.14
C ALA A 19 6.60 0.24 14.73
N ILE A 20 6.03 1.01 13.79
CA ILE A 20 5.90 0.63 12.39
C ILE A 20 7.27 0.24 11.81
N THR A 21 8.26 1.10 12.03
CA THR A 21 9.63 0.89 11.51
C THR A 21 10.24 -0.39 12.08
N LEU A 22 10.27 -0.52 13.41
CA LEU A 22 10.95 -1.65 14.06
C LEU A 22 10.21 -2.98 13.82
N PHE A 23 8.88 -2.99 13.89
CA PHE A 23 8.13 -4.21 13.63
C PHE A 23 8.24 -4.63 12.17
N ALA A 24 8.31 -3.69 11.21
CA ALA A 24 8.50 -4.01 9.80
C ALA A 24 9.89 -4.59 9.50
N GLN A 25 10.92 -4.18 10.23
CA GLN A 25 12.30 -4.62 10.02
C GLN A 25 12.66 -5.90 10.78
N HIS A 26 12.07 -6.09 11.97
CA HIS A 26 12.49 -7.14 12.89
C HIS A 26 11.36 -8.10 13.29
N GLY A 27 10.12 -7.82 12.89
CA GLY A 27 8.93 -8.59 13.23
C GLY A 27 8.45 -8.36 14.66
N PHE A 28 7.22 -8.77 14.96
CA PHE A 28 6.60 -8.57 16.28
C PHE A 28 7.43 -9.18 17.41
N HIS A 29 7.91 -10.42 17.26
CA HIS A 29 8.53 -11.16 18.37
C HIS A 29 9.88 -10.59 18.81
N ARG A 30 10.70 -10.07 17.88
CA ARG A 30 12.08 -9.63 18.18
C ARG A 30 12.16 -8.22 18.75
N VAL A 31 11.14 -7.39 18.56
CA VAL A 31 11.14 -5.99 19.02
C VAL A 31 10.65 -5.89 20.46
N ALA A 32 11.43 -5.35 21.38
CA ALA A 32 10.96 -5.04 22.73
C ALA A 32 10.29 -3.66 22.81
N ILE A 33 9.45 -3.44 23.83
CA ILE A 33 8.88 -2.10 24.11
C ILE A 33 10.01 -1.08 24.33
N THR A 34 11.09 -1.49 25.00
CA THR A 34 12.28 -0.67 25.24
C THR A 34 12.92 -0.20 23.93
N ASP A 35 12.95 -1.04 22.89
CA ASP A 35 13.54 -0.70 21.61
C ASP A 35 12.71 0.37 20.90
N VAL A 36 11.38 0.22 20.91
CA VAL A 36 10.45 1.21 20.37
C VAL A 36 10.59 2.54 21.09
N MET A 37 10.61 2.53 22.41
CA MET A 37 10.71 3.76 23.20
C MET A 37 12.07 4.45 23.01
N LYS A 38 13.16 3.67 22.93
CA LYS A 38 14.50 4.19 22.64
C LYS A 38 14.55 4.82 21.24
N HIS A 39 14.01 4.15 20.23
CA HIS A 39 13.93 4.67 18.87
C HIS A 39 13.07 5.94 18.80
N ALA A 40 11.97 5.99 19.54
CA ALA A 40 11.10 7.16 19.66
C ALA A 40 11.70 8.31 20.48
N GLN A 41 12.88 8.11 21.10
CA GLN A 41 13.53 9.04 22.01
C GLN A 41 12.65 9.41 23.22
N LEU A 42 11.97 8.40 23.78
CA LEU A 42 11.06 8.51 24.91
C LEU A 42 11.47 7.56 26.03
N THR A 43 11.08 7.89 27.26
CA THR A 43 11.33 7.03 28.42
C THR A 43 10.40 5.81 28.40
N HIS A 44 10.88 4.68 28.92
CA HIS A 44 10.07 3.45 28.98
C HIS A 44 8.73 3.66 29.71
N GLY A 45 8.72 4.43 30.81
CA GLY A 45 7.52 4.72 31.58
C GLY A 45 6.42 5.47 30.82
N ALA A 46 6.79 6.25 29.78
CA ALA A 46 5.80 6.96 28.96
C ALA A 46 4.91 6.00 28.16
N PHE A 47 5.37 4.77 27.86
CA PHE A 47 4.64 3.80 27.06
C PHE A 47 3.26 3.50 27.64
N TYR A 48 3.21 3.20 28.95
CA TYR A 48 1.98 2.80 29.65
C TYR A 48 0.95 3.93 29.80
N SER A 49 1.29 5.17 29.43
CA SER A 49 0.33 6.28 29.35
C SER A 49 -0.40 6.37 28.00
N HIS A 50 0.06 5.58 27.01
CA HIS A 50 -0.43 5.59 25.62
C HIS A 50 -0.93 4.23 25.14
N PHE A 51 -0.36 3.13 25.62
CA PHE A 51 -0.69 1.78 25.19
C PHE A 51 -0.71 0.80 26.36
N ASP A 52 -1.73 -0.05 26.40
CA ASP A 52 -1.89 -1.05 27.47
C ASP A 52 -0.97 -2.27 27.29
N SER A 53 -0.55 -2.56 26.05
CA SER A 53 0.32 -3.69 25.75
C SER A 53 1.09 -3.50 24.45
N LYS A 54 2.16 -4.30 24.27
CA LYS A 54 2.89 -4.41 23.02
C LYS A 54 1.97 -4.84 21.86
N MET A 55 0.99 -5.70 22.12
CA MET A 55 0.02 -6.14 21.11
C MET A 55 -0.89 -4.99 20.69
N ALA A 56 -1.37 -4.17 21.63
CA ALA A 56 -2.18 -2.99 21.32
C ALA A 56 -1.40 -1.96 20.48
N LEU A 57 -0.12 -1.76 20.80
CA LEU A 57 0.78 -0.96 19.97
C LEU A 57 0.94 -1.57 18.57
N TYR A 58 1.18 -2.88 18.48
CA TYR A 58 1.35 -3.57 17.21
C TYR A 58 0.10 -3.46 16.31
N GLN A 59 -1.09 -3.72 16.85
CA GLN A 59 -2.35 -3.55 16.11
C GLN A 59 -2.53 -2.11 15.61
N THR A 60 -2.20 -1.12 16.44
CA THR A 60 -2.24 0.29 16.04
C THR A 60 -1.23 0.57 14.94
N ALA A 61 0.01 0.10 15.09
CA ALA A 61 1.07 0.28 14.10
C ALA A 61 0.70 -0.34 12.75
N VAL A 62 0.18 -1.56 12.74
CA VAL A 62 -0.32 -2.21 11.53
C VAL A 62 -1.44 -1.37 10.91
N SER A 63 -2.47 -1.00 11.67
CA SER A 63 -3.58 -0.18 11.16
C SER A 63 -3.14 1.16 10.56
N GLU A 64 -2.19 1.84 11.22
CA GLU A 64 -1.65 3.13 10.80
C GLU A 64 -0.75 3.00 9.57
N ALA A 65 0.12 1.98 9.52
CA ALA A 65 0.94 1.69 8.35
C ALA A 65 0.08 1.40 7.12
N ILE A 66 -1.11 0.82 7.32
CA ILE A 66 -2.08 0.52 6.28
C ILE A 66 -2.77 1.79 5.79
N THR A 67 -3.31 2.57 6.73
CA THR A 67 -4.07 3.80 6.45
C THR A 67 -3.19 4.87 5.79
N HIS A 68 -1.92 4.95 6.17
CA HIS A 68 -0.95 5.94 5.68
C HIS A 68 0.13 5.34 4.79
N SER A 69 -0.10 4.15 4.23
CA SER A 69 0.83 3.59 3.24
C SER A 69 0.92 4.54 2.03
N PRO A 70 2.08 4.63 1.37
CA PRO A 70 2.21 5.38 0.13
C PRO A 70 1.12 5.04 -0.89
N ILE A 71 0.71 3.77 -0.92
CA ILE A 71 -0.38 3.25 -1.77
C ILE A 71 -1.74 3.84 -1.37
N ALA A 72 -2.05 3.91 -0.08
CA ALA A 72 -3.28 4.54 0.41
C ALA A 72 -3.29 6.04 0.12
N THR A 73 -2.15 6.74 0.25
CA THR A 73 -2.06 8.15 -0.15
C THR A 73 -2.18 8.33 -1.66
N GLN A 74 -1.64 7.40 -2.45
CA GLN A 74 -1.67 7.46 -3.91
C GLN A 74 -3.07 7.18 -4.48
N LEU A 75 -3.83 6.28 -3.85
CA LEU A 75 -5.26 6.08 -4.09
C LEU A 75 -6.10 7.34 -3.85
N GLN A 76 -5.66 8.21 -2.93
CA GLN A 76 -6.38 9.42 -2.55
C GLN A 76 -5.96 10.65 -3.39
N SER A 77 -4.76 10.63 -3.97
CA SER A 77 -4.26 11.70 -4.84
C SER A 77 -4.65 11.46 -6.29
N THR A 78 -5.70 12.13 -6.76
CA THR A 78 -6.14 12.16 -8.17
C THR A 78 -5.28 13.06 -9.07
N THR A 79 -4.14 13.56 -8.55
CA THR A 79 -3.39 14.67 -9.16
C THR A 79 -2.08 14.26 -9.83
N THR A 80 -1.70 12.98 -9.78
CA THR A 80 -0.50 12.48 -10.45
C THR A 80 -0.90 11.43 -11.48
N SER A 81 -0.56 11.69 -12.75
CA SER A 81 -0.65 10.72 -13.85
C SER A 81 0.44 9.67 -13.65
N LEU A 82 0.25 8.80 -12.67
CA LEU A 82 1.10 7.63 -12.49
C LEU A 82 0.57 6.54 -13.40
N THR A 83 1.47 5.90 -14.12
CA THR A 83 1.14 4.71 -14.89
C THR A 83 1.18 3.48 -13.98
N LEU A 84 0.58 2.37 -14.43
CA LEU A 84 0.73 1.08 -13.76
C LEU A 84 2.22 0.69 -13.64
N ASN A 85 3.01 0.99 -14.67
CA ASN A 85 4.45 0.72 -14.65
C ASN A 85 5.18 1.53 -13.57
N ASP A 86 4.80 2.79 -13.34
CA ASP A 86 5.39 3.60 -12.26
C ASP A 86 5.11 2.99 -10.88
N ILE A 87 3.90 2.48 -10.67
CA ILE A 87 3.51 1.79 -9.42
C ILE A 87 4.39 0.55 -9.22
N VAL A 88 4.50 -0.30 -10.24
CA VAL A 88 5.26 -1.55 -10.16
C VAL A 88 6.75 -1.26 -9.96
N THR A 89 7.31 -0.33 -10.73
CA THR A 89 8.71 0.08 -10.64
C THR A 89 9.03 0.63 -9.26
N THR A 90 8.16 1.48 -8.71
CA THR A 90 8.33 2.05 -7.37
C THR A 90 8.25 0.95 -6.31
N TYR A 91 7.30 0.02 -6.42
CA TYR A 91 7.11 -1.04 -5.44
C TYR A 91 8.27 -2.05 -5.40
N LEU A 92 8.83 -2.40 -6.56
CA LEU A 92 9.96 -3.34 -6.69
C LEU A 92 11.33 -2.64 -6.60
N SER A 93 11.37 -1.35 -6.27
CA SER A 93 12.60 -0.57 -6.22
C SER A 93 13.48 -0.94 -5.02
N PRO A 94 14.81 -0.73 -5.11
CA PRO A 94 15.73 -0.96 -4.00
C PRO A 94 15.30 -0.25 -2.70
N PRO A 95 14.83 1.02 -2.72
CA PRO A 95 14.37 1.67 -1.48
C PRO A 95 13.22 0.94 -0.76
N HIS A 96 12.31 0.29 -1.50
CA HIS A 96 11.23 -0.49 -0.89
C HIS A 96 11.71 -1.83 -0.36
N ILE A 97 12.57 -2.51 -1.12
CA ILE A 97 13.17 -3.79 -0.74
C ILE A 97 14.01 -3.61 0.53
N GLU A 98 14.90 -2.62 0.54
CA GLU A 98 15.80 -2.26 1.64
C GLU A 98 15.10 -1.54 2.81
N GLN A 99 13.80 -1.25 2.67
CA GLN A 99 12.98 -0.61 3.70
C GLN A 99 13.48 0.79 4.11
N THR A 100 14.05 1.53 3.16
CA THR A 100 14.49 2.93 3.35
C THR A 100 13.37 3.93 3.10
N ILE A 101 12.29 3.51 2.43
CA ILE A 101 11.00 4.20 2.39
C ILE A 101 9.96 3.46 3.24
N SER A 102 8.80 4.09 3.48
CA SER A 102 7.69 3.45 4.21
C SER A 102 7.31 2.13 3.53
N PRO A 103 7.52 0.98 4.19
CA PRO A 103 7.36 -0.30 3.53
C PRO A 103 5.87 -0.63 3.38
N CYS A 104 5.51 -1.35 2.31
CA CYS A 104 4.15 -1.87 2.18
C CYS A 104 3.84 -2.80 3.36
N PRO A 105 2.75 -2.59 4.11
CA PRO A 105 2.40 -3.42 5.27
C PRO A 105 2.31 -4.91 4.93
N LEU A 106 1.79 -5.27 3.76
CA LEU A 106 1.69 -6.66 3.31
C LEU A 106 3.04 -7.35 3.15
N ALA A 107 4.06 -6.60 2.69
CA ALA A 107 5.41 -7.14 2.52
C ALA A 107 6.24 -7.04 3.81
N ALA A 108 6.05 -5.97 4.59
CA ALA A 108 6.76 -5.72 5.84
C ALA A 108 6.42 -6.74 6.93
N PHE A 109 5.14 -7.10 7.02
CA PHE A 109 4.65 -7.94 8.10
C PHE A 109 4.37 -9.37 7.63
N ALA A 110 4.73 -9.77 6.40
CA ALA A 110 4.32 -11.04 5.78
C ALA A 110 4.49 -12.29 6.69
N THR A 111 5.52 -12.30 7.54
CA THR A 111 5.77 -13.38 8.52
C THR A 111 4.71 -13.44 9.63
N ASP A 112 4.06 -12.32 9.94
CA ASP A 112 3.03 -12.18 10.95
C ASP A 112 1.65 -12.67 10.46
N VAL A 113 1.48 -12.98 9.17
CA VAL A 113 0.26 -13.62 8.63
C VAL A 113 0.03 -15.00 9.25
N THR A 114 1.08 -15.65 9.75
CA THR A 114 0.96 -16.91 10.48
C THR A 114 0.35 -16.71 11.87
N THR A 115 0.27 -15.47 12.37
CA THR A 115 -0.43 -15.19 13.61
C THR A 115 -1.93 -15.39 13.36
N GLN A 116 -2.55 -16.32 14.10
CA GLN A 116 -3.99 -16.58 14.02
C GLN A 116 -4.82 -15.47 14.70
N ASN A 117 -4.39 -14.22 14.59
CA ASN A 117 -5.04 -13.06 15.20
C ASN A 117 -6.08 -12.46 14.23
N PRO A 118 -7.37 -12.49 14.56
CA PRO A 118 -8.43 -12.03 13.65
C PRO A 118 -8.32 -10.55 13.27
N THR A 119 -7.86 -9.70 14.18
CA THR A 119 -7.69 -8.26 13.91
C THR A 119 -6.60 -8.03 12.88
N ILE A 120 -5.47 -8.73 12.99
CA ILE A 120 -4.37 -8.63 12.03
C ILE A 120 -4.83 -9.15 10.67
N GLN A 121 -5.48 -10.31 10.61
CA GLN A 121 -6.02 -10.87 9.35
C GLN A 121 -7.00 -9.92 8.66
N HIS A 122 -7.88 -9.28 9.43
CA HIS A 122 -8.80 -8.29 8.90
C HIS A 122 -8.05 -7.09 8.29
N CYS A 123 -7.08 -6.53 9.02
CA CYS A 123 -6.23 -5.45 8.53
C CYS A 123 -5.54 -5.82 7.21
N TYR A 124 -4.93 -7.00 7.13
CA TYR A 124 -4.32 -7.52 5.89
C TYR A 124 -5.30 -7.59 4.73
N THR A 125 -6.49 -8.14 4.99
CA THR A 125 -7.54 -8.26 3.98
C THR A 125 -7.90 -6.89 3.41
N GLN A 126 -7.99 -5.85 4.26
CA GLN A 126 -8.29 -4.49 3.79
C GLN A 126 -7.16 -3.91 2.93
N VAL A 127 -5.90 -4.10 3.31
CA VAL A 127 -4.76 -3.60 2.51
C VAL A 127 -4.71 -4.28 1.18
N PHE A 128 -4.88 -5.60 1.16
CA PHE A 128 -4.80 -6.37 -0.07
C PHE A 128 -5.92 -5.96 -1.02
N LYS A 129 -7.14 -5.77 -0.51
CA LYS A 129 -8.24 -5.19 -1.29
C LYS A 129 -7.92 -3.79 -1.82
N GLY A 130 -7.33 -2.92 -1.00
CA GLY A 130 -6.90 -1.58 -1.41
C GLY A 130 -5.83 -1.61 -2.51
N MET A 131 -4.83 -2.48 -2.38
CA MET A 131 -3.80 -2.69 -3.40
C MET A 131 -4.41 -3.13 -4.73
N VAL A 132 -5.29 -4.13 -4.70
CA VAL A 132 -5.97 -4.65 -5.90
C VAL A 132 -6.80 -3.54 -6.55
N ALA A 133 -7.59 -2.80 -5.78
CA ALA A 133 -8.38 -1.69 -6.30
C ALA A 133 -7.51 -0.58 -6.93
N LEU A 134 -6.34 -0.29 -6.37
CA LEU A 134 -5.38 0.64 -6.97
C LEU A 134 -4.90 0.15 -8.33
N LEU A 135 -4.52 -1.13 -8.43
CA LEU A 135 -4.05 -1.71 -9.68
C LEU A 135 -5.17 -1.72 -10.73
N GLU A 136 -6.38 -2.13 -10.36
CA GLU A 136 -7.55 -2.13 -11.25
C GLU A 136 -7.84 -0.74 -11.80
N ALA A 137 -7.80 0.29 -10.96
CA ALA A 137 -8.04 1.66 -11.40
C ALA A 137 -7.03 2.09 -12.48
N HIS A 138 -5.76 1.71 -12.34
CA HIS A 138 -4.71 2.06 -13.31
C HIS A 138 -4.73 1.19 -14.56
N MET A 139 -5.21 -0.06 -14.46
CA MET A 139 -5.45 -0.92 -15.63
C MET A 139 -6.61 -0.37 -16.48
N ALA A 140 -7.74 -0.01 -15.84
CA ALA A 140 -8.92 0.48 -16.55
C ALA A 140 -8.71 1.86 -17.22
N ASN A 141 -7.83 2.70 -16.68
CA ASN A 141 -7.48 3.98 -17.29
C ASN A 141 -6.67 3.82 -18.60
N HIS A 142 -5.97 2.70 -18.78
CA HIS A 142 -5.21 2.41 -20.01
C HIS A 142 -6.15 2.08 -21.19
N ASP A 143 -7.26 1.39 -20.93
CA ASP A 143 -8.27 1.05 -21.95
C ASP A 143 -9.03 2.29 -22.46
N GLY A 144 -9.22 3.29 -21.59
CA GLY A 144 -9.93 4.54 -21.90
C GLY A 144 -9.14 5.52 -22.77
N GLU A 145 -7.81 5.57 -22.62
CA GLU A 145 -6.94 6.44 -23.44
C GLU A 145 -6.69 5.86 -24.84
N GLN A 146 -6.66 4.53 -25.00
CA GLN A 146 -6.55 3.89 -26.31
C GLN A 146 -7.82 4.08 -27.15
N SER A 147 -9.01 4.02 -26.55
CA SER A 147 -10.28 4.21 -27.30
C SER A 147 -10.46 5.63 -27.87
N CYS A 148 -9.77 6.64 -27.35
CA CYS A 148 -9.90 8.03 -27.83
C CYS A 148 -9.01 8.33 -29.05
N ALA A 149 -8.05 7.46 -29.38
CA ALA A 149 -7.07 7.69 -30.44
C ALA A 149 -7.53 7.30 -31.86
N GLN A 150 -8.68 6.63 -32.04
CA GLN A 150 -9.11 6.08 -33.34
C GLN A 150 -10.32 6.73 -34.03
N GLN A 151 -10.80 7.90 -33.60
CA GLN A 151 -11.85 8.62 -34.34
C GLN A 151 -11.44 10.07 -34.68
N LYS A 152 -10.66 10.19 -35.76
CA LYS A 152 -10.65 11.37 -36.63
C LYS A 152 -11.12 10.92 -38.00
N ASP A 153 -12.37 11.21 -38.35
CA ASP A 153 -12.69 12.01 -39.52
C ASP A 153 -14.21 12.26 -39.65
N ASP A 154 -14.49 13.47 -40.13
CA ASP A 154 -15.73 14.07 -40.61
C ASP A 154 -16.78 14.68 -39.65
N GLN A 155 -17.16 15.91 -39.99
CA GLN A 155 -17.92 16.95 -39.26
C GLN A 155 -19.26 17.22 -40.01
N PRO A 156 -20.20 18.14 -39.65
CA PRO A 156 -20.59 18.81 -38.39
C PRO A 156 -22.11 18.76 -38.02
N ASN A 157 -22.38 19.24 -36.80
CA ASN A 157 -23.60 19.95 -36.32
C ASN A 157 -24.88 19.17 -35.99
N THR A 158 -25.38 19.30 -34.75
CA THR A 158 -26.56 20.12 -34.39
C THR A 158 -26.79 20.10 -32.87
N ILE A 159 -27.08 21.27 -32.32
CA ILE A 159 -27.49 21.56 -30.94
C ILE A 159 -28.85 20.91 -30.67
N GLU A 160 -29.04 20.19 -29.56
CA GLU A 160 -30.18 20.39 -28.65
C GLU A 160 -30.18 19.44 -27.43
N GLN A 161 -30.43 20.08 -26.27
CA GLN A 161 -31.24 19.64 -25.13
C GLN A 161 -30.62 18.72 -24.05
N GLN A 162 -30.53 19.34 -22.87
CA GLN A 162 -30.36 18.80 -21.54
C GLN A 162 -31.39 17.73 -21.20
N GLU A 163 -30.92 16.58 -20.70
CA GLU A 163 -31.69 15.78 -19.76
C GLU A 163 -30.78 15.20 -18.67
N ALA A 164 -31.16 15.49 -17.43
CA ALA A 164 -30.43 15.20 -16.22
C ALA A 164 -30.24 13.68 -16.03
N ARG A 165 -29.01 13.19 -16.19
CA ARG A 165 -28.63 11.82 -15.82
C ARG A 165 -28.08 11.83 -14.40
N GLN A 166 -28.96 11.49 -13.45
CA GLN A 166 -28.58 11.09 -12.09
C GLN A 166 -27.48 10.01 -12.15
N PRO A 167 -26.43 10.06 -11.31
CA PRO A 167 -25.53 8.92 -11.19
C PRO A 167 -26.29 7.82 -10.47
N LYS A 168 -26.64 6.75 -11.19
CA LYS A 168 -27.10 5.52 -10.57
C LYS A 168 -25.91 4.90 -9.86
N GLU A 169 -25.88 5.05 -8.54
CA GLU A 169 -25.07 4.24 -7.62
C GLU A 169 -25.53 2.78 -7.74
N GLY A 170 -25.00 2.08 -8.74
CA GLY A 170 -25.00 0.64 -8.83
C GLY A 170 -23.67 0.13 -8.34
N LYS A 171 -23.58 -0.24 -7.07
CA LYS A 171 -22.47 -1.01 -6.53
C LYS A 171 -22.45 -2.37 -7.25
N LYS A 172 -21.75 -2.44 -8.38
CA LYS A 172 -21.27 -3.72 -8.90
C LYS A 172 -20.24 -4.18 -7.89
N ASP A 173 -20.53 -5.27 -7.20
CA ASP A 173 -19.48 -6.13 -6.65
C ASP A 173 -18.72 -6.70 -7.86
N ASN A 174 -17.86 -5.87 -8.47
CA ASN A 174 -16.93 -6.34 -9.49
C ASN A 174 -16.00 -7.31 -8.76
N ALA A 175 -16.12 -8.59 -9.07
CA ALA A 175 -15.10 -9.57 -8.72
C ALA A 175 -13.76 -9.00 -9.22
N ALA A 176 -12.77 -8.99 -8.33
CA ALA A 176 -11.48 -8.40 -8.66
C ALA A 176 -10.90 -9.02 -9.94
N SER A 177 -10.33 -8.21 -10.83
CA SER A 177 -9.66 -8.68 -12.03
C SER A 177 -8.58 -9.70 -11.66
N ALA A 178 -8.60 -10.85 -12.33
CA ALA A 178 -7.61 -11.90 -12.13
C ALA A 178 -6.18 -11.35 -12.31
N ASP A 179 -6.00 -10.41 -13.23
CA ASP A 179 -4.72 -9.78 -13.53
C ASP A 179 -4.26 -8.86 -12.39
N ALA A 180 -5.17 -8.06 -11.82
CA ALA A 180 -4.85 -7.20 -10.69
C ALA A 180 -4.49 -8.02 -9.44
N LEU A 181 -5.20 -9.13 -9.20
CA LEU A 181 -4.88 -10.09 -8.14
C LEU A 181 -3.50 -10.73 -8.35
N ALA A 182 -3.22 -11.20 -9.57
CA ALA A 182 -1.95 -11.81 -9.93
C ALA A 182 -0.79 -10.82 -9.78
N LEU A 183 -0.97 -9.59 -10.26
CA LEU A 183 0.03 -8.54 -10.17
C LEU A 183 0.30 -8.14 -8.72
N ALA A 184 -0.74 -7.96 -7.90
CA ALA A 184 -0.59 -7.69 -6.47
C ALA A 184 0.21 -8.79 -5.76
N ALA A 185 -0.18 -10.06 -5.96
CA ALA A 185 0.49 -11.20 -5.35
C ALA A 185 1.96 -11.29 -5.76
N MET A 186 2.26 -11.04 -7.04
CA MET A 186 3.61 -11.07 -7.58
C MET A 186 4.48 -9.93 -7.06
N MET A 187 3.96 -8.70 -7.00
CA MET A 187 4.68 -7.56 -6.44
C MET A 187 5.03 -7.81 -4.97
N ILE A 188 4.04 -8.19 -4.16
CA ILE A 188 4.22 -8.45 -2.72
C ILE A 188 5.22 -9.61 -2.53
N GLY A 189 5.02 -10.72 -3.25
CA GLY A 189 5.90 -11.89 -3.18
C GLY A 189 7.31 -11.59 -3.65
N GLY A 190 7.48 -10.82 -4.72
CA GLY A 190 8.76 -10.39 -5.25
C GLY A 190 9.58 -9.60 -4.23
N VAL A 191 8.97 -8.64 -3.54
CA VAL A 191 9.63 -7.88 -2.47
C VAL A 191 9.98 -8.78 -1.28
N VAL A 192 9.04 -9.65 -0.85
CA VAL A 192 9.28 -10.56 0.27
C VAL A 192 10.45 -11.50 -0.03
N ILE A 193 10.50 -12.09 -1.23
CA ILE A 193 11.60 -12.96 -1.64
C ILE A 193 12.90 -12.16 -1.76
N ALA A 194 12.88 -11.00 -2.44
CA ALA A 194 14.06 -10.15 -2.62
C ALA A 194 14.76 -9.82 -1.30
N ARG A 195 14.00 -9.59 -0.22
CA ARG A 195 14.55 -9.32 1.12
C ARG A 195 15.27 -10.50 1.76
N THR A 196 14.99 -11.72 1.32
CA THR A 196 15.61 -12.94 1.84
C THR A 196 16.84 -13.39 1.05
N LEU A 197 17.01 -12.85 -0.17
CA LEU A 197 18.13 -13.19 -1.03
C LEU A 197 19.37 -12.40 -0.62
N THR A 198 20.52 -13.07 -0.60
CA THR A 198 21.83 -12.46 -0.31
C THR A 198 22.62 -12.12 -1.58
N ASP A 199 22.19 -12.59 -2.75
CA ASP A 199 22.81 -12.33 -4.05
C ASP A 199 22.13 -11.13 -4.76
N PRO A 200 22.82 -9.99 -4.90
CA PRO A 200 22.27 -8.80 -5.57
C PRO A 200 21.92 -9.04 -7.04
N ALA A 201 22.66 -9.92 -7.75
CA ALA A 201 22.38 -10.22 -9.15
C ALA A 201 21.05 -10.96 -9.30
N LEU A 202 20.76 -11.90 -8.39
CA LEU A 202 19.50 -12.62 -8.37
C LEU A 202 18.33 -11.72 -7.95
N VAL A 203 18.53 -10.80 -7.00
CA VAL A 203 17.52 -9.77 -6.66
C VAL A 203 17.16 -8.94 -7.89
N HIS A 204 18.14 -8.48 -8.65
CA HIS A 204 17.90 -7.72 -9.87
C HIS A 204 17.18 -8.54 -10.95
N GLN A 205 17.53 -9.82 -11.12
CA GLN A 205 16.82 -10.71 -12.05
C GLN A 205 15.35 -10.91 -11.65
N LEU A 206 15.09 -11.10 -10.36
CA LEU A 206 13.75 -11.25 -9.82
C LEU A 206 12.90 -10.00 -10.05
N THR A 207 13.41 -8.82 -9.68
CA THR A 207 12.66 -7.56 -9.86
C THR A 207 12.43 -7.25 -11.34
N ALA A 208 13.42 -7.47 -12.20
CA ALA A 208 13.27 -7.31 -13.65
C ALA A 208 12.23 -8.28 -14.24
N ALA A 209 12.19 -9.54 -13.78
CA ALA A 209 11.19 -10.50 -14.22
C ALA A 209 9.77 -10.10 -13.81
N CYS A 210 9.59 -9.62 -12.57
CA CYS A 210 8.30 -9.10 -12.10
C CYS A 210 7.86 -7.85 -12.88
N GLN A 211 8.77 -6.92 -13.16
CA GLN A 211 8.50 -5.73 -13.97
C GLN A 211 8.13 -6.09 -15.41
N HIS A 212 8.84 -7.03 -16.02
CA HIS A 212 8.53 -7.51 -17.36
C HIS A 212 7.12 -8.11 -17.44
N HIS A 213 6.75 -8.96 -16.48
CA HIS A 213 5.40 -9.54 -16.46
C HIS A 213 4.31 -8.47 -16.23
N ALA A 214 4.58 -7.45 -15.42
CA ALA A 214 3.65 -6.33 -15.28
C ALA A 214 3.44 -5.59 -16.62
N SER A 215 4.50 -5.39 -17.39
CA SER A 215 4.41 -4.74 -18.71
C SER A 215 3.60 -5.58 -19.72
N THR A 216 3.61 -6.91 -19.62
CA THR A 216 2.77 -7.74 -20.50
C THR A 216 1.28 -7.58 -20.20
N LEU A 217 0.90 -7.26 -18.95
CA LEU A 217 -0.50 -7.01 -18.56
C LEU A 217 -1.01 -5.64 -19.01
N THR A 218 -0.13 -4.68 -19.28
CA THR A 218 -0.50 -3.37 -19.85
C THR A 218 -0.55 -3.38 -21.38
N THR A 219 -0.03 -4.43 -22.01
CA THR A 219 0.08 -4.55 -23.47
C THR A 219 -0.86 -5.65 -23.95
N HIS A 220 -2.17 -5.50 -23.70
CA HIS A 220 -3.14 -6.35 -24.35
C HIS A 220 -3.51 -5.72 -25.70
N ASP A 221 -3.02 -6.38 -26.78
CA ASP A 221 -3.49 -6.24 -28.17
C ASP A 221 -4.97 -6.63 -28.32
#